data_AF-A0A383V5V8-F1
#
_entry.id   AF-A0A383V5V8-F1
#
_cell.length_a   1.000
_cell.length_b   1.000
_cell.length_c   1.000
_cell.angle_alpha   90.00
_cell.angle_beta   90.00
_cell.angle_gamma   90.00
#
_symmetry.space_group_name_H-M   'P 1'
#
loop_
_entity.id
_entity.type
_entity.pdbx_description
1 polymer ?
#
loop_
_entity_poly.entity_id
_entity_poly.type
_entity_poly.pdbx_seq_one_letter_code
_entity_poly.pdbx_strand_id
1 'polypeptide(L)'
;MEQLAQPDGACLIDIAGVTAAGVRLAIEVDGPVHFVWPDRRLDGSSQHRNRTLAARGYAVVSVPYLRWDGLGLYQQQQCLLQLINRALQLQQQQRQQQ
;
A
#
# COMPACT_ATOMS: atom_id res chain seq x y z
N MET A 1 14.86 6.87 -17.31
CA MET A 1 14.51 6.60 -15.90
C MET A 1 12.99 6.56 -15.83
N GLU A 2 12.42 5.41 -15.50
CA GLU A 2 10.98 5.31 -15.27
C GLU A 2 10.65 6.11 -14.00
N GLN A 3 9.79 7.11 -14.11
CA GLN A 3 9.51 8.01 -13.00
C GLN A 3 8.62 7.28 -11.98
N LEU A 4 9.23 6.82 -10.88
CA LEU A 4 8.57 6.07 -9.81
C LEU A 4 7.70 6.96 -8.91
N ALA A 5 8.10 8.23 -8.77
CA ALA A 5 7.41 9.25 -7.99
C ALA A 5 6.45 10.08 -8.85
N GLN A 6 5.37 10.57 -8.25
CA GLN A 6 4.29 11.21 -9.00
C GLN A 6 4.68 12.62 -9.47
N PRO A 7 4.32 13.00 -10.72
CA PRO A 7 4.71 14.30 -11.29
C PRO A 7 3.97 15.50 -10.68
N ASP A 8 2.83 15.27 -10.03
CA ASP A 8 2.00 16.32 -9.41
C ASP A 8 2.33 16.59 -7.93
N GLY A 9 3.25 15.82 -7.33
CA GLY A 9 3.65 15.95 -5.93
C GLY A 9 2.55 15.62 -4.91
N ALA A 10 1.41 15.09 -5.34
CA ALA A 10 0.27 14.83 -4.46
C ALA A 10 0.37 13.43 -3.83
N CYS A 11 0.54 13.39 -2.51
CA CYS A 11 0.88 12.22 -1.68
C CYS A 11 2.34 11.77 -1.87
N LEU A 12 3.16 12.00 -0.83
CA LEU A 12 4.46 11.36 -0.73
C LEU A 12 4.24 9.86 -0.47
N ILE A 13 4.92 9.03 -1.24
CA ILE A 13 4.88 7.57 -1.08
C ILE A 13 6.04 7.19 -0.15
N ASP A 14 5.77 6.42 0.91
CA ASP A 14 6.83 5.98 1.83
C ASP A 14 7.87 5.12 1.12
N ILE A 15 7.42 4.08 0.39
CA ILE A 15 8.28 3.24 -0.45
C ILE A 15 7.60 2.97 -1.79
N ALA A 16 8.27 3.33 -2.88
CA ALA A 16 7.82 3.07 -4.24
C ALA A 16 8.71 2.02 -4.93
N GLY A 17 8.12 1.20 -5.81
CA GLY A 17 8.85 0.23 -6.60
C GLY A 17 8.11 -0.18 -7.87
N VAL A 18 8.77 -0.92 -8.75
CA VAL A 18 8.18 -1.54 -9.92
C VAL A 18 8.54 -3.02 -9.92
N THR A 19 7.54 -3.88 -10.10
CA THR A 19 7.77 -5.32 -10.21
C THR A 19 8.42 -5.67 -11.54
N ALA A 20 9.00 -6.86 -11.65
CA ALA A 20 9.51 -7.36 -12.94
C ALA A 20 8.45 -7.42 -14.05
N ALA A 21 7.16 -7.43 -13.69
CA ALA A 21 6.04 -7.39 -14.63
C ALA A 21 5.56 -5.95 -14.96
N GLY A 22 6.30 -4.92 -14.56
CA GLY A 22 5.97 -3.52 -14.82
C GLY A 22 4.81 -2.97 -13.96
N VAL A 23 4.46 -3.65 -12.85
CA VAL A 23 3.42 -3.14 -11.94
C VAL A 23 4.05 -2.15 -10.97
N ARG A 24 3.55 -0.91 -10.95
CA ARG A 24 3.93 0.11 -9.97
C ARG A 24 3.38 -0.27 -8.60
N LEU A 25 4.24 -0.30 -7.59
CA LEU A 25 3.92 -0.56 -6.19
C LEU A 25 4.08 0.72 -5.37
N ALA A 26 3.13 0.96 -4.48
CA ALA A 26 3.24 1.95 -3.41
C ALA A 26 3.00 1.23 -2.08
N ILE A 27 4.00 1.26 -1.19
CA ILE A 27 3.90 0.69 0.15
C ILE A 27 3.79 1.86 1.12
N GLU A 28 2.73 1.84 1.92
CA GLU A 28 2.37 2.90 2.86
C GLU A 28 2.34 2.33 4.28
N VAL A 29 3.02 2.99 5.21
CA VAL A 29 3.02 2.64 6.62
C VAL A 29 1.85 3.34 7.30
N ASP A 30 0.89 2.55 7.79
CA ASP A 30 -0.23 3.08 8.55
C ASP A 30 0.09 3.07 10.04
N GLY A 31 0.62 4.19 10.52
CA GLY A 31 1.05 4.39 11.91
C GLY A 31 -0.09 4.34 12.94
N PRO A 32 0.22 4.35 14.25
CA PRO A 32 -0.76 4.13 15.32
C PRO A 32 -1.93 5.13 15.33
N VAL A 33 -1.75 6.32 14.76
CA VAL A 33 -2.77 7.39 14.71
C VAL A 33 -3.65 7.34 13.47
N HIS A 34 -3.37 6.45 12.51
CA HIS A 34 -4.13 6.33 11.26
C HIS A 34 -5.39 5.47 11.39
N PHE A 35 -5.79 5.09 12.60
CA PHE A 35 -6.90 4.19 12.86
C PHE A 35 -7.99 4.85 13.70
N VAL A 36 -9.25 4.72 13.26
CA VAL A 36 -10.42 5.18 14.00
C VAL A 36 -10.90 4.12 15.00
N TRP A 37 -11.31 4.55 16.19
CA TRP A 37 -11.94 3.70 17.19
C TRP A 37 -13.46 3.65 17.02
N PRO A 38 -14.14 2.53 17.39
CA PRO A 38 -13.57 1.31 17.99
C PRO A 38 -13.06 0.29 16.96
N ASP A 39 -13.43 0.43 15.69
CA ASP A 39 -13.26 -0.62 14.68
C ASP A 39 -11.81 -0.82 14.20
N ARG A 40 -10.90 0.09 14.58
CA ARG A 40 -9.50 0.12 14.12
C ARG A 40 -9.39 0.09 12.59
N ARG A 41 -10.33 0.73 11.91
CA ARG A 41 -10.29 0.96 10.47
C ARG A 41 -9.37 2.12 10.16
N LEU A 42 -8.77 2.13 8.98
CA LEU A 42 -8.03 3.31 8.51
C LEU A 42 -8.92 4.55 8.53
N ASP A 43 -8.34 5.68 8.88
CA ASP A 43 -9.00 6.97 8.88
C ASP A 43 -9.31 7.46 7.45
N GLY A 44 -10.05 8.57 7.34
CA GLY A 44 -10.45 9.12 6.05
C GLY A 44 -9.26 9.55 5.20
N SER A 45 -8.20 10.06 5.82
CA SER A 45 -7.03 10.55 5.11
C SER A 45 -6.23 9.41 4.47
N SER A 46 -5.95 8.33 5.23
CA SER A 46 -5.25 7.14 4.74
C SER A 46 -6.05 6.42 3.66
N GLN A 47 -7.38 6.32 3.84
CA GLN A 47 -8.25 5.76 2.81
C GLN A 47 -8.26 6.60 1.52
N HIS A 48 -8.29 7.94 1.63
CA HIS A 48 -8.23 8.81 0.47
C HIS A 48 -6.89 8.66 -0.26
N ARG A 49 -5.76 8.72 0.45
CA ARG A 49 -4.43 8.44 -0.10
C ARG A 49 -4.41 7.13 -0.88
N ASN A 50 -4.85 6.04 -0.25
CA ASN A 50 -4.82 4.71 -0.89
C ASN A 50 -5.68 4.65 -2.17
N ARG A 51 -6.87 5.28 -2.17
CA ARG A 51 -7.71 5.35 -3.39
C ARG A 51 -7.06 6.19 -4.49
N THR A 52 -6.46 7.32 -4.13
CA THR A 52 -5.78 8.20 -5.08
C THR A 52 -4.58 7.50 -5.72
N LEU A 53 -3.75 6.81 -4.93
CA LEU A 53 -2.64 5.99 -5.44
C LEU A 53 -3.14 4.86 -6.35
N ALA A 54 -4.21 4.17 -5.97
CA ALA A 54 -4.79 3.11 -6.81
C ALA A 54 -5.34 3.65 -8.14
N ALA A 55 -6.03 4.80 -8.14
CA ALA A 55 -6.52 5.45 -9.34
C ALA A 55 -5.39 5.88 -10.29
N ARG A 56 -4.20 6.16 -9.75
CA ARG A 56 -2.96 6.43 -10.50
C ARG A 56 -2.27 5.14 -10.98
N GLY A 57 -2.87 3.97 -10.78
CA GLY A 57 -2.40 2.70 -11.29
C GLY A 57 -1.31 2.04 -10.45
N TYR A 58 -1.18 2.40 -9.18
CA TYR A 58 -0.34 1.67 -8.23
C TYR A 58 -1.09 0.48 -7.64
N ALA A 59 -0.41 -0.65 -7.50
CA ALA A 59 -0.77 -1.66 -6.51
C ALA A 59 -0.42 -1.12 -5.13
N VAL A 60 -1.43 -0.78 -4.33
CA VAL A 60 -1.25 -0.15 -3.01
C VAL A 60 -1.16 -1.21 -1.93
N VAL A 61 -0.07 -1.16 -1.16
CA VAL A 61 0.22 -2.03 -0.03
C VAL A 61 0.12 -1.19 1.24
N SER A 62 -0.93 -1.42 2.03
CA SER A 62 -1.09 -0.82 3.36
C SER A 62 -0.44 -1.74 4.40
N VAL A 63 0.53 -1.22 5.15
CA VAL A 63 1.22 -1.92 6.23
C VAL A 63 0.69 -1.41 7.57
N PRO A 64 -0.29 -2.09 8.19
CA PRO A 64 -0.91 -1.60 9.41
C PRO A 64 -0.01 -1.80 10.63
N TYR A 65 0.35 -0.70 11.30
CA TYR A 65 1.14 -0.69 12.54
C TYR A 65 0.57 -1.66 13.57
N LEU A 66 -0.76 -1.66 13.77
CA LEU A 66 -1.44 -2.53 14.75
C LEU A 66 -1.20 -4.02 14.53
N ARG A 67 -0.91 -4.46 13.29
CA ARG A 67 -0.52 -5.84 12.98
C ARG A 67 0.98 -6.03 13.03
N TRP A 68 1.75 -4.99 12.69
CA TRP A 68 3.20 -5.05 12.53
C TRP A 68 3.96 -5.02 13.86
N ASP A 69 3.52 -4.20 14.80
CA ASP A 69 4.24 -3.85 16.04
C ASP A 69 4.56 -5.07 16.93
N GLY A 70 3.67 -6.06 16.96
CA GLY A 70 3.85 -7.28 17.76
C GLY A 70 4.66 -8.39 17.08
N LEU A 71 5.16 -8.20 15.85
CA LEU A 71 5.82 -9.26 15.07
C LEU A 71 7.35 -9.21 15.22
N GLY A 72 7.97 -10.39 15.32
CA GLY A 72 9.42 -10.52 15.17
C GLY A 72 9.88 -10.31 13.72
N LEU A 73 11.17 -10.06 13.50
CA LEU A 73 11.72 -9.68 12.17
C LEU A 73 11.34 -10.66 11.04
N TYR A 74 11.44 -11.97 11.27
CA TYR A 74 11.04 -12.97 10.28
C TYR A 74 9.54 -12.89 9.96
N GLN A 75 8.70 -12.69 10.97
CA GLN A 75 7.26 -12.57 10.80
C GLN A 75 6.88 -11.26 10.10
N GLN A 76 7.60 -10.17 10.35
CA GLN A 76 7.45 -8.90 9.64
C GLN A 76 7.73 -9.05 8.15
N GLN A 77 8.82 -9.73 7.78
CA GLN A 77 9.14 -10.03 6.39
C GLN A 77 8.02 -10.85 5.72
N GLN A 78 7.56 -11.92 6.35
CA GLN A 78 6.46 -12.73 5.82
C GLN A 78 5.15 -11.94 5.69
N CYS A 79 4.85 -11.09 6.69
CA CYS A 79 3.69 -10.20 6.66
C CYS A 79 3.75 -9.24 5.46
N LEU A 80 4.89 -8.59 5.25
CA LEU A 80 5.09 -7.69 4.12
C LEU A 80 4.91 -8.41 2.77
N LEU A 81 5.52 -9.59 2.61
CA LEU A 81 5.39 -10.38 1.38
C LEU A 81 3.92 -10.78 1.12
N GLN A 82 3.17 -11.16 2.16
CA GLN A 82 1.75 -11.46 2.04
C GLN A 82 0.94 -10.23 1.59
N LEU A 83 1.22 -9.06 2.17
CA LEU A 83 0.54 -7.80 1.82
C LEU A 83 0.84 -7.39 0.36
N ILE A 84 2.10 -7.50 -0.06
CA ILE A 84 2.52 -7.24 -1.45
C ILE A 84 1.79 -8.18 -2.41
N ASN A 85 1.83 -9.49 -2.16
CA ASN A 85 1.16 -10.49 -3.01
C ASN A 85 -0.34 -10.24 -3.10
N ARG A 86 -0.98 -9.87 -1.98
CA ARG A 86 -2.41 -9.54 -1.96
C ARG A 86 -2.73 -8.30 -2.80
N ALA A 87 -1.93 -7.23 -2.69
CA ALA A 87 -2.12 -6.02 -3.48
C ALA A 87 -1.98 -6.28 -4.98
N LEU A 88 -0.97 -7.08 -5.38
CA LEU A 88 -0.76 -7.47 -6.77
C LEU A 88 -1.94 -8.29 -7.34
N GLN A 89 -2.49 -9.24 -6.56
CA GLN A 89 -3.65 -10.01 -6.97
C GLN A 89 -4.89 -9.14 -7.18
N LEU A 90 -5.16 -8.20 -6.25
CA LEU A 90 -6.30 -7.28 -6.37
C LEU A 90 -6.17 -6.37 -7.59
N GLN A 91 -4.95 -5.88 -7.86
CA GLN A 91 -4.66 -5.04 -9.02
C GLN A 91 -4.90 -5.80 -10.34
N GLN A 92 -4.46 -7.06 -10.42
CA GLN A 92 -4.69 -7.93 -11.59
C GLN A 92 -6.19 -8.18 -11.83
N GLN A 93 -6.95 -8.45 -10.78
CA GLN A 93 -8.40 -8.66 -10.87
C GLN A 93 -9.13 -7.42 -11.39
N GLN A 94 -8.73 -6.22 -10.93
CA GLN A 94 -9.32 -4.96 -11.40
C GLN A 94 -9.04 -4.69 -12.87
N ARG A 95 -7.84 -5.05 -13.37
CA ARG A 95 -7.52 -4.92 -14.80
C ARG A 95 -8.29 -5.88 -15.69
N GLN A 96 -8.67 -7.05 -15.20
CA GLN A 96 -9.42 -8.03 -15.98
C GLN A 96 -10.91 -7.69 -16.11
N GLN A 97 -11.42 -6.75 -15.30
CA GLN A 97 -12.82 -6.32 -15.29
C GLN A 97 -13.06 -5.04 -16.10
N GLN A 98 -12.01 -4.50 -16.74
CA GLN A 98 -12.05 -3.31 -17.59
C GLN A 98 -11.77 -3.70 -19.04
#